data_AF-A0AAI9X3G2-F1
#
_entry.id   AF-A0AAI9X3G2-F1
#
_cell.length_a   1.000
_cell.length_b   1.000
_cell.length_c   1.000
_cell.angle_alpha   90.00
_cell.angle_beta   90.00
_cell.angle_gamma   90.00
#
_symmetry.space_group_name_H-M   'P 1'
#
loop_
_entity.id
_entity.type
_entity.pdbx_description
1 polymer ?
#
loop_
_entity_poly.entity_id
_entity_poly.type
_entity_poly.pdbx_seq_one_letter_code
_entity_poly.pdbx_strand_id
1 'polypeptide(L)'
;MAITGYFIHHDWDYCEVLLGFEPLHGSHTGEDLSKTVTQILIEHGISDRVLSVTTDNATNNNTLMLSIQDYLQSQYSSDLSIFRVPCIAHVIQLSLNELLGKLKAVPINKEFELEWSEEKTHSFQSKRNTSGGIQITDTLKKPFYDQYCTDHRYLYFKLDQEEWRQVEYLLLLTKPFFDFTMMLSKTKDITAHNIYSIYNKLFSHLDAAEAKLKNKGVSWKKRMLQALQTAKKKLSKYYTATDYEPYGDIYALATIFSPSKKLRYFASTDWQGNIDYVNHYQEVLNREFDRYRKMLTYDTDDPAALETSGGAIDDNDDCDLDAACAS
;
A
#
# COMPACT_ATOMS: atom_id res chain seq x y z
N MET A 1 17.15 8.04 0.33
CA MET A 1 15.71 8.21 0.18
C MET A 1 15.38 8.08 -1.29
N ALA A 2 14.54 7.12 -1.64
CA ALA A 2 14.02 7.02 -3.01
C ALA A 2 12.70 7.78 -3.09
N ILE A 3 12.53 8.58 -4.14
CA ILE A 3 11.27 9.27 -4.46
C ILE A 3 10.84 8.83 -5.85
N THR A 4 9.67 8.22 -5.93
CA THR A 4 9.06 7.81 -7.19
C THR A 4 7.82 8.65 -7.43
N GLY A 5 7.73 9.27 -8.60
CA GLY A 5 6.57 10.00 -9.07
C GLY A 5 5.61 9.08 -9.83
N TYR A 6 4.31 9.27 -9.60
CA TYR A 6 3.24 8.55 -10.27
C TYR A 6 2.24 9.56 -10.83
N PHE A 7 2.00 9.53 -12.13
CA PHE A 7 1.11 10.48 -12.81
C PHE A 7 0.53 9.88 -14.08
N ILE A 8 -0.46 10.57 -14.65
CA ILE A 8 -1.03 10.25 -15.96
C ILE A 8 -0.54 11.31 -16.94
N HIS A 9 0.02 10.87 -18.07
CA HIS A 9 0.49 11.76 -19.15
C HIS A 9 -0.68 12.27 -20.01
N HIS A 10 -0.42 13.23 -20.91
CA HIS A 10 -1.46 13.80 -21.77
C HIS A 10 -2.11 12.77 -22.73
N ASP A 11 -1.35 11.73 -23.10
CA ASP A 11 -1.83 10.57 -23.87
C ASP A 11 -2.68 9.58 -23.06
N TRP A 12 -2.97 9.92 -21.79
CA TRP A 12 -3.70 9.07 -20.85
C TRP A 12 -2.94 7.81 -20.39
N ASP A 13 -1.61 7.82 -20.56
CA ASP A 13 -0.75 6.73 -20.11
C ASP A 13 -0.32 6.91 -18.64
N TYR A 14 -0.35 5.81 -17.88
CA TYR A 14 0.16 5.79 -16.51
C TYR A 14 1.68 5.72 -16.49
N CYS A 15 2.31 6.65 -15.78
CA CYS A 15 3.76 6.74 -15.65
C CYS A 15 4.21 6.51 -14.21
N GLU A 16 5.28 5.73 -14.07
CA GLU A 16 6.05 5.55 -12.83
C GLU A 16 7.51 5.94 -13.13
N VAL A 17 8.01 6.96 -12.44
CA VAL A 17 9.37 7.51 -12.69
C VAL A 17 10.11 7.71 -11.38
N LEU A 18 11.35 7.24 -11.30
CA LEU A 18 12.26 7.57 -10.20
C LEU A 18 12.67 9.04 -10.33
N LEU A 19 12.16 9.90 -9.45
CA LEU A 19 12.47 11.33 -9.43
C LEU A 19 13.83 11.60 -8.77
N GLY A 20 14.20 10.81 -7.78
CA GLY A 20 15.48 10.96 -7.09
C GLY A 20 15.80 9.79 -6.17
N PHE A 21 17.11 9.55 -5.98
CA PHE A 21 17.61 8.52 -5.09
C PHE A 21 18.78 9.05 -4.25
N GLU A 22 18.43 9.87 -3.26
CA GLU A 22 19.42 10.68 -2.54
C GLU A 22 19.92 10.00 -1.28
N PRO A 23 21.24 9.86 -1.06
CA PRO A 23 21.77 9.40 0.22
C PRO A 23 21.44 10.43 1.32
N LEU A 24 20.81 9.94 2.40
CA LEU A 24 20.53 10.77 3.56
C LEU A 24 21.75 10.78 4.48
N HIS A 25 22.18 11.97 4.88
CA HIS A 25 23.30 12.16 5.80
C HIS A 25 22.80 12.80 7.10
N GLY A 26 23.38 12.40 8.24
CA GLY A 26 23.01 12.95 9.55
C GLY A 26 21.72 12.38 10.13
N SER A 27 20.97 13.21 10.84
CA SER A 27 19.74 12.80 11.52
C SER A 27 18.58 12.71 10.54
N HIS A 28 17.87 11.58 10.51
CA HIS A 28 16.70 11.39 9.63
C HIS A 28 15.43 12.06 10.19
N THR A 29 15.53 13.33 10.56
CA THR A 29 14.41 14.14 11.05
C THR A 29 13.46 14.47 9.91
N GLY A 30 12.19 14.75 10.21
CA GLY A 30 11.22 15.13 9.17
C GLY A 30 11.61 16.41 8.43
N GLU A 31 12.24 17.37 9.12
CA GLU A 31 12.74 18.62 8.54
C GLU A 31 13.91 18.40 7.56
N ASP A 32 14.80 17.44 7.84
CA ASP A 32 15.90 17.16 6.93
C ASP A 32 15.43 16.36 5.71
N LEU A 33 14.50 15.43 5.92
CA LEU A 33 13.86 14.72 4.82
C LEU A 33 13.08 15.69 3.91
N SER A 34 12.41 16.71 4.47
CA SER A 34 11.60 17.64 3.67
C SER A 34 12.45 18.48 2.74
N LYS A 35 13.63 18.93 3.19
CA LYS A 35 14.59 19.64 2.34
C LYS A 35 14.94 18.83 1.11
N THR A 36 15.24 17.53 1.27
CA THR A 36 15.56 16.65 0.14
C THR A 36 14.36 16.46 -0.80
N VAL A 37 13.16 16.20 -0.26
CA VAL A 37 11.95 16.06 -1.10
C VAL A 37 11.67 17.35 -1.87
N THR A 38 11.63 18.49 -1.18
CA THR A 38 11.37 19.80 -1.77
C THR A 38 12.39 20.15 -2.84
N GLN A 39 13.68 19.91 -2.60
CA GLN A 39 14.73 20.16 -3.57
C GLN A 39 14.50 19.37 -4.88
N ILE A 40 14.16 18.08 -4.77
CA ILE A 40 13.84 17.24 -5.93
C ILE A 40 12.60 17.79 -6.67
N LEU A 41 11.55 18.21 -5.95
CA LEU A 41 10.36 18.79 -6.59
C LEU A 41 10.68 20.09 -7.35
N ILE A 42 11.58 20.92 -6.82
CA ILE A 42 12.05 22.16 -7.47
C ILE A 42 12.87 21.83 -8.72
N GLU A 43 13.82 20.90 -8.62
CA GLU A 43 14.69 20.51 -9.73
C GLU A 43 13.90 19.98 -10.93
N HIS A 44 12.81 19.26 -10.66
CA HIS A 44 11.90 18.78 -11.70
C HIS A 44 10.82 19.80 -12.11
N GLY A 45 10.72 20.95 -11.44
CA GLY A 45 9.71 21.98 -11.74
C GLY A 45 8.27 21.53 -11.49
N ILE A 46 8.04 20.68 -10.49
CA ILE A 46 6.73 20.06 -10.21
C ILE A 46 6.19 20.37 -8.81
N SER A 47 6.81 21.29 -8.06
CA SER A 47 6.41 21.63 -6.69
C SER A 47 4.93 22.05 -6.56
N ASP A 48 4.37 22.70 -7.57
CA ASP A 48 2.97 23.13 -7.65
C ASP A 48 2.02 22.06 -8.21
N ARG A 49 2.54 20.89 -8.62
CA ARG A 49 1.79 19.83 -9.32
C ARG A 49 1.69 18.54 -8.50
N VAL A 50 2.03 18.58 -7.23
CA VAL A 50 1.93 17.41 -6.33
C VAL A 50 0.55 17.39 -5.68
N LEU A 51 -0.24 16.36 -5.96
CA LEU A 51 -1.53 16.15 -5.31
C LEU A 51 -1.38 15.54 -3.90
N SER A 52 -0.52 14.52 -3.78
CA SER A 52 -0.36 13.76 -2.53
C SER A 52 0.99 13.08 -2.45
N VAL A 53 1.42 12.79 -1.23
CA VAL A 53 2.66 12.03 -0.98
C VAL A 53 2.33 10.77 -0.18
N THR A 54 2.73 9.61 -0.70
CA THR A 54 2.56 8.33 -0.02
C THR A 54 3.82 7.97 0.77
N THR A 55 3.70 7.74 2.08
CA THR A 55 4.84 7.38 2.94
C THR A 55 4.48 6.26 3.92
N ASP A 56 5.49 5.59 4.49
CA ASP A 56 5.27 4.67 5.60
C ASP A 56 4.72 5.42 6.84
N ASN A 57 4.37 4.68 7.90
CA ASN A 57 3.72 5.29 9.06
C ASN A 57 4.69 5.72 10.18
N ALA A 58 5.93 6.04 9.82
CA ALA A 58 6.90 6.64 10.73
C ALA A 58 6.47 8.06 11.14
N THR A 59 6.79 8.45 12.37
CA THR A 59 6.34 9.73 12.96
C THR A 59 7.02 10.94 12.34
N ASN A 60 8.26 10.80 11.88
CA ASN A 60 9.00 11.86 11.18
C ASN A 60 8.31 12.28 9.88
N ASN A 61 7.53 11.41 9.23
CA ASN A 61 6.77 11.75 8.03
C ASN A 61 5.65 12.78 8.29
N ASN A 62 5.17 12.92 9.53
CA ASN A 62 4.22 13.99 9.84
C ASN A 62 4.92 15.36 9.77
N THR A 63 6.10 15.47 10.39
CA THR A 63 6.91 16.69 10.34
C THR A 63 7.39 16.97 8.91
N LEU A 64 7.79 15.95 8.16
CA LEU A 64 8.12 16.05 6.72
C LEU A 64 7.03 16.78 5.95
N MET A 65 5.79 16.32 6.08
CA MET A 65 4.66 16.84 5.31
C MET A 65 4.29 18.26 5.71
N LEU A 66 4.37 18.59 7.01
CA LEU A 66 4.18 19.96 7.48
C LEU A 66 5.22 20.90 6.88
N SER A 67 6.50 20.54 6.89
CA SER A 67 7.55 21.36 6.30
C SER A 67 7.42 21.53 4.78
N ILE A 68 6.97 20.49 4.06
CA ILE A 68 6.68 20.61 2.62
C ILE A 68 5.50 21.57 2.40
N GLN A 69 4.44 21.43 3.18
CA GLN A 69 3.26 22.29 3.09
C GLN A 69 3.60 23.76 3.37
N ASP A 70 4.39 24.03 4.42
CA ASP A 70 4.85 25.38 4.77
C ASP A 70 5.68 26.01 3.65
N TYR A 71 6.58 25.22 3.05
CA TYR A 71 7.39 25.68 1.91
C TYR A 71 6.49 26.07 0.73
N LEU A 72 5.55 25.21 0.35
CA LEU A 72 4.68 25.45 -0.79
C LEU A 72 3.76 26.65 -0.59
N GLN A 73 3.21 26.82 0.61
CA GLN A 73 2.43 28.00 0.95
C GLN A 73 3.26 29.30 0.96
N SER A 74 4.57 29.21 1.19
CA SER A 74 5.47 30.37 1.13
C SER A 74 5.85 30.79 -0.29
N GLN A 75 5.94 29.83 -1.23
CA GLN A 75 6.39 30.06 -2.60
C GLN A 75 5.23 30.27 -3.58
N TYR A 76 4.09 29.65 -3.30
CA TYR A 76 2.91 29.64 -4.16
C TYR A 76 1.69 30.19 -3.42
N SER A 77 0.50 29.97 -3.98
CA SER A 77 -0.78 30.39 -3.38
C SER A 77 -1.12 29.57 -2.12
N SER A 78 -1.85 30.19 -1.20
CA SER A 78 -2.36 29.54 0.03
C SER A 78 -3.24 28.31 -0.21
N ASP A 79 -3.82 28.20 -1.40
CA ASP A 79 -4.78 27.16 -1.77
C ASP A 79 -4.12 25.85 -2.21
N LEU A 80 -2.79 25.85 -2.43
CA LEU A 80 -2.05 24.64 -2.74
C LEU A 80 -1.91 23.79 -1.47
N SER A 81 -2.65 22.69 -1.41
CA SER A 81 -2.62 21.74 -0.30
C SER A 81 -2.22 20.36 -0.76
N ILE A 82 -1.16 19.83 -0.14
CA ILE A 82 -0.72 18.45 -0.31
C ILE A 82 -1.14 17.67 0.92
N PHE A 83 -1.75 16.51 0.72
CA PHE A 83 -2.06 15.60 1.80
C PHE A 83 -1.19 14.35 1.77
N ARG A 84 -1.03 13.75 2.94
CA ARG A 84 -0.29 12.51 3.14
C ARG A 84 -1.21 11.32 2.98
N VAL A 85 -0.76 10.31 2.22
CA VAL A 85 -1.40 9.00 2.14
C VAL A 85 -0.52 7.98 2.87
N PRO A 86 -1.03 7.27 3.89
CA PRO A 86 -0.26 6.22 4.54
C PRO A 86 -0.13 4.99 3.63
N CYS A 87 1.06 4.41 3.55
CA CYS A 87 1.30 3.19 2.78
C CYS A 87 0.51 2.00 3.35
N ILE A 88 -0.46 1.49 2.58
CA ILE A 88 -1.34 0.39 3.01
C ILE A 88 -0.57 -0.91 3.23
N ALA A 89 0.44 -1.21 2.40
CA ALA A 89 1.30 -2.38 2.62
C ALA A 89 1.99 -2.31 3.99
N HIS A 90 2.43 -1.12 4.40
CA HIS A 90 3.01 -0.91 5.72
C HIS A 90 1.95 -1.05 6.83
N VAL A 91 0.72 -0.54 6.64
CA VAL A 91 -0.38 -0.73 7.61
C VAL A 91 -0.71 -2.21 7.82
N ILE A 92 -0.78 -3.00 6.74
CA ILE A 92 -0.97 -4.45 6.79
C ILE A 92 0.16 -5.11 7.58
N GLN A 93 1.41 -4.72 7.29
CA GLN A 93 2.58 -5.23 8.00
C GLN A 93 2.55 -4.87 9.49
N LEU A 94 2.11 -3.66 9.86
CA LEU A 94 1.96 -3.26 11.26
C LEU A 94 0.93 -4.12 12.00
N SER A 95 -0.22 -4.41 11.37
CA SER A 95 -1.22 -5.32 11.94
C SER A 95 -0.66 -6.74 12.13
N LEU A 96 0.08 -7.24 11.13
CA LEU A 96 0.76 -8.54 11.20
C LEU A 96 1.83 -8.56 12.31
N ASN A 97 2.59 -7.49 12.48
CA ASN A 97 3.61 -7.38 13.52
C ASN A 97 2.99 -7.42 14.92
N GLU A 98 1.82 -6.80 15.13
CA GLU A 98 1.10 -6.89 16.40
C GLU A 98 0.62 -8.33 16.68
N LEU A 99 0.15 -9.02 15.63
CA LEU A 99 -0.22 -10.44 15.70
C LEU A 99 0.97 -11.29 16.13
N LEU A 100 2.07 -11.23 15.38
CA LEU A 100 3.28 -12.01 15.63
C LEU A 100 3.95 -11.61 16.95
N GLY A 101 3.90 -10.33 17.32
CA GLY A 101 4.38 -9.80 18.58
C GLY A 101 3.72 -10.44 19.78
N LYS A 102 2.38 -10.58 19.75
CA LYS A 102 1.64 -11.29 20.80
C LYS A 102 1.99 -12.78 20.87
N LEU A 103 2.39 -13.38 19.75
CA LEU A 103 2.85 -14.76 19.70
C LEU A 103 4.33 -14.91 20.06
N LYS A 104 5.08 -13.81 20.19
CA LYS A 104 6.56 -13.80 20.28
C LYS A 104 7.22 -14.48 19.06
N ALA A 105 6.60 -14.32 17.90
CA ALA A 105 7.03 -14.89 16.62
C ALA A 105 7.46 -13.82 15.62
N VAL A 106 7.78 -12.61 16.09
CA VAL A 106 8.32 -11.54 15.22
C VAL A 106 9.70 -12.00 14.75
N PRO A 107 9.96 -12.04 13.44
CA PRO A 107 11.27 -12.37 12.91
C PRO A 107 12.31 -11.40 13.49
N ILE A 108 13.38 -11.93 14.09
CA ILE A 108 14.52 -11.13 14.61
C ILE A 108 15.60 -11.00 13.52
N ASN A 109 15.38 -11.58 12.34
CA ASN A 109 16.39 -11.66 11.28
C ASN A 109 16.83 -10.24 10.87
N LYS A 110 18.11 -9.94 11.12
CA LYS A 110 18.76 -8.69 10.72
C LYS A 110 19.13 -8.67 9.23
N GLU A 111 19.08 -9.82 8.56
CA GLU A 111 19.38 -10.00 7.14
C GLU A 111 18.12 -10.49 6.42
N PHE A 112 17.64 -9.67 5.48
CA PHE A 112 16.65 -10.07 4.50
C PHE A 112 17.37 -10.87 3.40
N GLU A 113 17.28 -12.20 3.42
CA GLU A 113 17.54 -12.97 2.20
C GLU A 113 16.42 -12.66 1.20
N LEU A 114 16.70 -11.73 0.28
CA LEU A 114 15.83 -11.33 -0.83
C LEU A 114 15.87 -12.33 -2.01
N GLU A 115 16.71 -13.36 -1.97
CA GLU A 115 16.76 -14.40 -3.00
C GLU A 115 15.60 -15.41 -2.87
N TRP A 116 14.42 -14.95 -3.27
CA TRP A 116 13.34 -15.82 -3.70
C TRP A 116 13.51 -16.12 -5.19
N SER A 117 14.26 -17.17 -5.53
CA SER A 117 14.41 -17.62 -6.93
C SER A 117 13.05 -17.96 -7.56
N GLU A 118 12.71 -17.37 -8.70
CA GLU A 118 11.45 -17.59 -9.43
C GLU A 118 11.20 -19.08 -9.75
N GLU A 119 12.25 -19.89 -9.88
CA GLU A 119 12.20 -21.34 -10.06
C GLU A 119 11.42 -22.06 -8.95
N LYS A 120 11.42 -21.54 -7.71
CA LYS A 120 10.64 -22.10 -6.59
C LYS A 120 9.14 -21.80 -6.68
N THR A 121 8.72 -20.89 -7.56
CA THR A 121 7.33 -20.46 -7.74
C THR A 121 6.62 -21.23 -8.84
N HIS A 122 7.35 -21.75 -9.84
CA HIS A 122 6.74 -22.53 -10.93
C HIS A 122 6.17 -23.89 -10.46
N SER A 123 6.61 -24.43 -9.32
CA SER A 123 5.96 -25.59 -8.72
C SER A 123 4.59 -25.28 -8.08
N PHE A 124 4.24 -24.00 -7.89
CA PHE A 124 2.97 -23.56 -7.28
C PHE A 124 1.85 -23.29 -8.29
N GLN A 125 2.16 -23.06 -9.57
CA GLN A 125 1.14 -22.71 -10.56
C GLN A 125 0.61 -23.89 -11.39
N SER A 126 1.27 -25.05 -11.37
CA SER A 126 0.85 -26.22 -12.17
C SER A 126 -0.29 -27.06 -11.56
N LYS A 127 -0.87 -26.68 -10.43
CA LYS A 127 -2.03 -27.38 -9.84
C LYS A 127 -3.21 -26.45 -9.52
N ARG A 128 -3.51 -25.52 -10.43
CA ARG A 128 -4.86 -24.95 -10.54
C ARG A 128 -5.64 -25.77 -11.57
N ASN A 129 -6.16 -26.93 -11.15
CA ASN A 129 -7.31 -27.61 -11.77
C ASN A 129 -7.47 -28.98 -11.11
N THR A 130 -7.97 -29.00 -9.88
CA THR A 130 -8.82 -30.09 -9.36
C THR A 130 -9.41 -29.63 -8.04
N SER A 131 -10.71 -29.81 -7.90
CA SER A 131 -11.51 -29.52 -6.71
C SER A 131 -10.99 -30.30 -5.49
N GLY A 132 -10.05 -29.72 -4.76
CA GLY A 132 -9.48 -30.27 -3.54
C GLY A 132 -8.51 -29.26 -2.94
N GLY A 133 -8.83 -28.74 -1.76
CA GLY A 133 -8.03 -27.71 -1.10
C GLY A 133 -6.56 -28.09 -1.01
N ILE A 134 -5.68 -27.16 -1.38
CA ILE A 134 -4.23 -27.28 -1.16
C ILE A 134 -4.02 -27.58 0.33
N GLN A 135 -3.57 -28.79 0.66
CA GLN A 135 -3.13 -29.08 2.02
C GLN A 135 -1.80 -28.37 2.23
N ILE A 136 -1.78 -27.40 3.15
CA ILE A 136 -0.59 -26.62 3.53
C ILE A 136 0.55 -27.49 4.06
N THR A 137 0.25 -28.74 4.42
CA THR A 137 1.21 -29.78 4.79
C THR A 137 2.28 -30.03 3.73
N ASP A 138 1.94 -29.93 2.44
CA ASP A 138 2.90 -30.14 1.34
C ASP A 138 3.88 -28.96 1.21
N THR A 139 3.45 -27.76 1.61
CA THR A 139 4.24 -26.52 1.57
C THR A 139 5.35 -26.50 2.62
N LEU A 140 5.12 -27.14 3.78
CA LEU A 140 6.01 -27.01 4.94
C LEU A 140 7.23 -27.93 4.92
N LYS A 141 7.39 -28.81 3.92
CA LYS A 141 8.49 -29.81 3.87
C LYS A 141 8.77 -30.45 5.24
N LYS A 142 7.72 -30.73 6.03
CA LYS A 142 7.82 -31.24 7.41
C LYS A 142 8.76 -32.46 7.55
N PRO A 143 8.69 -33.48 6.67
CA PRO A 143 9.62 -34.61 6.73
C PRO A 143 11.09 -34.20 6.55
N PHE A 144 11.36 -33.18 5.72
CA PHE A 144 12.72 -32.67 5.51
C PHE A 144 13.23 -31.93 6.73
N TYR A 145 12.41 -31.11 7.37
CA TYR A 145 12.79 -30.43 8.63
C TYR A 145 13.08 -31.43 9.74
N ASP A 146 12.18 -32.40 9.94
CA ASP A 146 12.35 -33.44 10.95
C ASP A 146 13.60 -34.29 10.70
N GLN A 147 13.88 -34.62 9.44
CA GLN A 147 15.09 -35.33 9.02
C GLN A 147 16.35 -34.49 9.29
N TYR A 148 16.36 -33.22 8.89
CA TYR A 148 17.48 -32.31 9.12
C TYR A 148 17.80 -32.19 10.61
N CYS A 149 16.78 -32.05 11.47
CA CYS A 149 16.95 -32.01 12.91
C CYS A 149 17.55 -33.31 13.46
N THR A 150 17.16 -34.46 12.92
CA THR A 150 17.73 -35.76 13.31
C THR A 150 19.18 -35.91 12.85
N ASP A 151 19.47 -35.58 11.60
CA ASP A 151 20.81 -35.72 10.99
C ASP A 151 21.86 -34.85 11.69
N HIS A 152 21.48 -33.63 12.10
CA HIS A 152 22.37 -32.67 12.75
C HIS A 152 22.29 -32.71 14.28
N ARG A 153 21.59 -33.69 14.87
CA ARG A 153 21.41 -33.85 16.34
C ARG A 153 20.75 -32.66 17.02
N TYR A 154 19.90 -31.94 16.31
CA TYR A 154 19.09 -30.82 16.77
C TYR A 154 17.72 -31.28 17.28
N LEU A 155 17.69 -32.34 18.08
CA LEU A 155 16.44 -32.95 18.57
C LEU A 155 15.58 -31.98 19.39
N TYR A 156 16.19 -31.01 20.08
CA TYR A 156 15.49 -29.95 20.82
C TYR A 156 14.69 -29.00 19.92
N PHE A 157 15.04 -28.90 18.64
CA PHE A 157 14.33 -28.07 17.67
C PHE A 157 13.25 -28.83 16.90
N LYS A 158 13.12 -30.16 17.10
CA LYS A 158 12.10 -30.95 16.43
C LYS A 158 10.73 -30.62 17.00
N LEU A 159 9.83 -30.14 16.14
CA LEU A 159 8.49 -29.74 16.53
C LEU A 159 7.59 -30.95 16.74
N ASP A 160 6.77 -30.91 17.79
CA ASP A 160 5.75 -31.92 18.03
C ASP A 160 4.50 -31.73 17.12
N GLN A 161 3.53 -32.64 17.22
CA GLN A 161 2.31 -32.55 16.40
C GLN A 161 1.46 -31.31 16.72
N GLU A 162 1.43 -30.84 17.97
CA GLU A 162 0.70 -29.64 18.35
C GLU A 162 1.43 -28.38 17.83
N GLU A 163 2.75 -28.31 17.93
CA GLU A 163 3.57 -27.23 17.41
C GLU A 163 3.46 -27.13 15.88
N TRP A 164 3.49 -28.25 15.17
CA TRP A 164 3.24 -28.27 13.71
C TRP A 164 1.84 -27.73 13.36
N ARG A 165 0.80 -28.07 14.13
CA ARG A 165 -0.54 -27.51 13.94
C ARG A 165 -0.58 -26.01 14.22
N GLN A 166 0.21 -25.51 15.18
CA GLN A 166 0.33 -24.08 15.43
C GLN A 166 0.96 -23.35 14.23
N VAL A 167 2.03 -23.92 13.66
CA VAL A 167 2.70 -23.38 12.46
C VAL A 167 1.75 -23.37 11.26
N GLU A 168 1.07 -24.47 10.98
CA GLU A 168 0.09 -24.57 9.89
C GLU A 168 -1.03 -23.54 10.04
N TYR A 169 -1.56 -23.38 11.26
CA TYR A 169 -2.60 -22.40 11.53
C TYR A 169 -2.09 -20.97 11.37
N LEU A 170 -0.86 -20.70 11.81
CA LEU A 170 -0.24 -19.39 11.65
C LEU A 170 -0.03 -19.06 10.17
N LEU A 171 0.44 -20.00 9.35
CA LEU A 171 0.57 -19.80 7.90
C LEU A 171 -0.76 -19.51 7.22
N LEU A 172 -1.81 -20.26 7.57
CA LEU A 172 -3.17 -19.98 7.10
C LEU A 172 -3.61 -18.56 7.46
N LEU A 173 -3.27 -18.14 8.67
CA LEU A 173 -3.67 -16.85 9.20
C LEU A 173 -2.93 -15.69 8.54
N THR A 174 -1.63 -15.84 8.27
CA THR A 174 -0.80 -14.80 7.65
C THR A 174 -0.90 -14.75 6.13
N LYS A 175 -1.45 -15.79 5.49
CA LYS A 175 -1.56 -15.87 4.02
C LYS A 175 -2.24 -14.67 3.37
N PRO A 176 -3.41 -14.17 3.83
CA PRO A 176 -4.02 -12.99 3.23
C PRO A 176 -3.19 -11.71 3.42
N PHE A 177 -2.48 -11.57 4.54
CA PHE A 177 -1.57 -10.44 4.75
C PHE A 177 -0.46 -10.44 3.71
N PHE A 178 0.18 -11.61 3.50
CA PHE A 178 1.18 -11.78 2.45
C PHE A 178 0.61 -11.47 1.06
N ASP A 179 -0.55 -12.03 0.71
CA ASP A 179 -1.15 -11.85 -0.62
C ASP A 179 -1.46 -10.40 -0.93
N PHE A 180 -2.03 -9.66 0.03
CA PHE A 180 -2.33 -8.24 -0.17
C PHE A 180 -1.08 -7.37 -0.16
N THR A 181 -0.10 -7.63 0.71
CA THR A 181 1.18 -6.92 0.67
C THR A 181 1.88 -7.14 -0.67
N MET A 182 1.96 -8.38 -1.15
CA MET A 182 2.58 -8.69 -2.44
C MET A 182 1.83 -8.07 -3.62
N MET A 183 0.50 -8.07 -3.58
CA MET A 183 -0.31 -7.42 -4.61
C MET A 183 -0.07 -5.91 -4.67
N LEU A 184 -0.01 -5.24 -3.51
CA LEU A 184 0.27 -3.81 -3.42
C LEU A 184 1.71 -3.45 -3.80
N SER A 185 2.68 -4.35 -3.56
CA SER A 185 4.10 -4.10 -3.84
C SER A 185 4.55 -4.44 -5.25
N LYS A 186 3.84 -5.34 -5.96
CA LYS A 186 4.26 -5.83 -7.29
C LYS A 186 3.63 -5.10 -8.47
N THR A 187 2.53 -4.40 -8.26
CA THR A 187 1.74 -3.90 -9.37
C THR A 187 2.26 -2.53 -9.81
N LYS A 188 2.52 -2.38 -11.10
CA LYS A 188 2.81 -1.09 -11.77
C LYS A 188 1.51 -0.39 -12.19
N ASP A 189 0.40 -0.74 -11.55
CA ASP A 189 -0.95 -0.31 -11.87
C ASP A 189 -1.58 0.43 -10.69
N ILE A 190 -2.67 1.13 -10.95
CA ILE A 190 -3.42 1.88 -9.93
C ILE A 190 -4.04 0.93 -8.90
N THR A 191 -3.63 1.01 -7.63
CA THR A 191 -4.13 0.13 -6.54
C THR A 191 -5.14 0.76 -5.60
N ALA A 192 -5.24 2.10 -5.56
CA ALA A 192 -6.01 2.82 -4.56
C ALA A 192 -7.48 2.37 -4.46
N HIS A 193 -8.08 2.05 -5.61
CA HIS A 193 -9.44 1.55 -5.71
C HIS A 193 -9.70 0.23 -4.96
N ASN A 194 -8.66 -0.55 -4.62
CA ASN A 194 -8.76 -1.82 -3.92
C ASN A 194 -8.67 -1.72 -2.40
N ILE A 195 -8.26 -0.57 -1.86
CA ILE A 195 -7.90 -0.42 -0.45
C ILE A 195 -9.04 -0.83 0.48
N TYR A 196 -10.26 -0.33 0.27
CA TYR A 196 -11.41 -0.73 1.08
C TYR A 196 -11.75 -2.22 0.96
N SER A 197 -11.58 -2.81 -0.23
CA SER A 197 -11.81 -4.25 -0.40
C SER A 197 -10.78 -5.08 0.35
N ILE A 198 -9.54 -4.63 0.41
CA ILE A 198 -8.47 -5.26 1.19
C ILE A 198 -8.82 -5.21 2.67
N TYR A 199 -9.20 -4.04 3.20
CA TYR A 199 -9.64 -3.90 4.58
C TYR A 199 -10.79 -4.85 4.92
N ASN A 200 -11.87 -4.84 4.13
CA ASN A 200 -13.04 -5.69 4.39
C ASN A 200 -12.69 -7.18 4.38
N LYS A 201 -11.86 -7.63 3.42
CA LYS A 201 -11.38 -9.01 3.35
C LYS A 201 -10.49 -9.39 4.53
N LEU A 202 -9.61 -8.50 4.96
CA LEU A 202 -8.76 -8.73 6.15
C LEU A 202 -9.60 -8.79 7.44
N PHE A 203 -10.58 -7.90 7.61
CA PHE A 203 -11.48 -7.94 8.77
C PHE A 203 -12.30 -9.22 8.78
N SER A 204 -12.93 -9.59 7.67
CA SER A 204 -13.70 -10.83 7.56
C SER A 204 -12.84 -12.07 7.84
N HIS A 205 -11.60 -12.08 7.36
CA HIS A 205 -10.66 -13.16 7.65
C HIS A 205 -10.31 -13.26 9.15
N LEU A 206 -9.99 -12.13 9.77
CA LEU A 206 -9.70 -12.07 11.21
C LEU A 206 -10.93 -12.48 12.04
N ASP A 207 -12.13 -12.00 11.69
CA ASP A 207 -13.37 -12.33 12.38
C ASP A 207 -13.73 -13.82 12.27
N ALA A 208 -13.56 -14.40 11.08
CA ALA A 208 -13.76 -15.84 10.89
C ALA A 208 -12.76 -16.66 11.72
N ALA A 209 -11.50 -16.20 11.85
CA ALA A 209 -10.49 -16.85 12.68
C ALA A 209 -10.81 -16.71 14.19
N GLU A 210 -11.25 -15.54 14.64
CA GLU A 210 -11.65 -15.30 16.03
C GLU A 210 -12.85 -16.18 16.42
N ALA A 211 -13.88 -16.27 15.56
CA ALA A 211 -15.06 -17.09 15.80
C ALA A 211 -14.71 -18.57 16.02
N LYS A 212 -13.74 -19.11 15.27
CA LYS A 212 -13.26 -20.50 15.40
C LYS A 212 -12.53 -20.75 16.74
N LEU A 213 -11.92 -19.71 17.32
CA LEU A 213 -11.10 -19.81 18.54
C LEU A 213 -11.82 -19.38 19.81
N LYS A 214 -12.88 -18.58 19.73
CA LYS A 214 -13.60 -17.97 20.87
C LYS A 214 -13.99 -18.95 21.97
N ASN A 215 -14.43 -20.16 21.59
CA ASN A 215 -14.91 -21.18 22.53
C ASN A 215 -13.85 -22.25 22.86
N LYS A 216 -12.57 -22.03 22.51
CA LYS A 216 -11.50 -23.02 22.70
C LYS A 216 -10.76 -22.79 24.01
N GLY A 217 -10.67 -23.83 24.85
CA GLY A 217 -10.03 -23.76 26.17
C GLY A 217 -8.50 -23.84 26.17
N VAL A 218 -7.91 -24.37 25.09
CA VAL A 218 -6.47 -24.68 24.99
C VAL A 218 -5.62 -23.40 25.05
N SER A 219 -4.51 -23.44 25.79
CA SER A 219 -3.64 -22.29 26.09
C SER A 219 -3.16 -21.56 24.84
N TRP A 220 -2.60 -22.28 23.86
CA TRP A 220 -2.08 -21.67 22.63
C TRP A 220 -3.21 -21.06 21.78
N LYS A 221 -4.41 -21.66 21.77
CA LYS A 221 -5.59 -21.13 21.07
C LYS A 221 -6.09 -19.84 21.70
N LYS A 222 -6.08 -19.74 23.03
CA LYS A 222 -6.38 -18.49 23.75
C LYS A 222 -5.37 -17.41 23.43
N ARG A 223 -4.07 -17.75 23.38
CA ARG A 223 -3.02 -16.81 22.98
C ARG A 223 -3.20 -16.34 21.54
N MET A 224 -3.52 -17.25 20.62
CA MET A 224 -3.81 -16.94 19.22
C MET A 224 -5.03 -16.01 19.09
N LEU A 225 -6.09 -16.24 19.86
CA LEU A 225 -7.26 -15.36 19.91
C LEU A 225 -6.88 -13.94 20.36
N GLN A 226 -6.07 -13.81 21.42
CA GLN A 226 -5.58 -12.49 21.88
C GLN A 226 -4.69 -11.81 20.82
N ALA A 227 -3.88 -12.57 20.10
CA ALA A 227 -3.06 -12.06 19.01
C ALA A 227 -3.91 -11.52 17.86
N LEU A 228 -4.94 -12.26 17.44
CA LEU A 228 -5.92 -11.83 16.43
C LEU A 228 -6.60 -10.52 16.82
N GLN A 229 -7.08 -10.43 18.05
CA GLN A 229 -7.75 -9.23 18.56
C GLN A 229 -6.82 -8.01 18.56
N THR A 230 -5.54 -8.21 18.87
CA THR A 230 -4.55 -7.14 18.84
C THR A 230 -4.28 -6.68 17.41
N ALA A 231 -4.13 -7.62 16.48
CA ALA A 231 -3.95 -7.35 15.05
C ALA A 231 -5.16 -6.61 14.46
N LYS A 232 -6.38 -7.08 14.77
CA LYS A 232 -7.64 -6.46 14.36
C LYS A 232 -7.76 -5.05 14.91
N LYS A 233 -7.44 -4.83 16.19
CA LYS A 233 -7.44 -3.50 16.81
C LYS A 233 -6.47 -2.55 16.10
N LYS A 234 -5.27 -3.03 15.75
CA LYS A 234 -4.30 -2.23 14.99
C LYS A 234 -4.82 -1.85 13.62
N LEU A 235 -5.39 -2.80 12.88
CA LEU A 235 -5.97 -2.56 11.56
C LEU A 235 -7.16 -1.58 11.63
N SER A 236 -8.04 -1.76 12.62
CA SER A 236 -9.19 -0.90 12.90
C SER A 236 -8.79 0.54 13.16
N LYS A 237 -7.67 0.80 13.86
CA LYS A 237 -7.16 2.16 14.06
C LYS A 237 -6.95 2.90 12.74
N TYR A 238 -6.34 2.26 11.74
CA TYR A 238 -6.07 2.88 10.45
C TYR A 238 -7.30 2.93 9.55
N TYR A 239 -8.17 1.93 9.64
CA TYR A 239 -9.45 1.95 8.94
C TYR A 239 -10.33 3.12 9.42
N THR A 240 -10.54 3.28 10.73
CA THR A 240 -11.33 4.39 11.27
C THR A 240 -10.72 5.75 10.93
N ALA A 241 -9.41 5.83 10.74
CA ALA A 241 -8.77 7.06 10.28
C ALA A 241 -9.21 7.50 8.87
N THR A 242 -9.68 6.58 8.03
CA THR A 242 -10.23 6.95 6.72
C THR A 242 -11.54 7.72 6.83
N ASP A 243 -12.21 7.72 7.98
CA ASP A 243 -13.50 8.40 8.13
C ASP A 243 -13.34 9.91 8.36
N TYR A 244 -12.14 10.37 8.74
CA TYR A 244 -11.88 11.77 9.09
C TYR A 244 -10.61 12.36 8.46
N GLU A 245 -9.71 11.54 7.92
CA GLU A 245 -8.53 12.01 7.20
C GLU A 245 -8.79 12.16 5.70
N PRO A 246 -8.17 13.14 5.02
CA PRO A 246 -8.45 13.45 3.61
C PRO A 246 -8.13 12.30 2.64
N TYR A 247 -7.20 11.41 3.00
CA TYR A 247 -6.90 10.24 2.16
C TYR A 247 -8.05 9.22 2.11
N GLY A 248 -8.99 9.25 3.06
CA GLY A 248 -10.20 8.44 3.01
C GLY A 248 -11.08 8.78 1.82
N ASP A 249 -11.29 10.08 1.57
CA ASP A 249 -12.02 10.57 0.40
C ASP A 249 -11.37 10.08 -0.89
N ILE A 250 -10.03 10.07 -0.97
CA ILE A 250 -9.29 9.56 -2.13
C ILE A 250 -9.54 8.07 -2.35
N TYR A 251 -9.53 7.26 -1.29
CA TYR A 251 -9.83 5.83 -1.41
C TYR A 251 -11.27 5.62 -1.88
N ALA A 252 -12.20 6.46 -1.42
CA ALA A 252 -13.59 6.39 -1.82
C ALA A 252 -13.77 6.77 -3.29
N LEU A 253 -13.21 7.91 -3.72
CA LEU A 253 -13.25 8.37 -5.11
C LEU A 253 -12.57 7.37 -6.05
N ALA A 254 -11.40 6.85 -5.70
CA ALA A 254 -10.73 5.81 -6.49
C ALA A 254 -11.61 4.55 -6.63
N THR A 255 -12.35 4.19 -5.58
CA THR A 255 -13.30 3.08 -5.60
C THR A 255 -14.50 3.38 -6.51
N ILE A 256 -15.03 4.61 -6.48
CA ILE A 256 -16.13 5.06 -7.35
C ILE A 256 -15.70 5.07 -8.82
N PHE A 257 -14.50 5.57 -9.12
CA PHE A 257 -13.98 5.62 -10.49
C PHE A 257 -13.66 4.26 -11.08
N SER A 258 -13.51 3.22 -10.24
CA SER A 258 -13.33 1.85 -10.74
C SER A 258 -14.61 1.35 -11.44
N PRO A 259 -14.56 0.99 -12.74
CA PRO A 259 -15.75 0.60 -13.50
C PRO A 259 -16.45 -0.64 -12.94
N SER A 260 -15.71 -1.53 -12.29
CA SER A 260 -16.24 -2.76 -11.68
C SER A 260 -16.98 -2.50 -10.36
N LYS A 261 -16.67 -1.41 -9.66
CA LYS A 261 -17.21 -1.09 -8.34
C LYS A 261 -18.27 -0.02 -8.44
N LYS A 262 -17.89 1.22 -8.80
CA LYS A 262 -18.76 2.40 -8.79
C LYS A 262 -19.36 2.68 -7.41
N LEU A 263 -20.25 3.67 -7.33
CA LEU A 263 -20.93 4.06 -6.09
C LEU A 263 -21.69 2.90 -5.42
N ARG A 264 -22.21 1.94 -6.20
CA ARG A 264 -22.89 0.74 -5.68
C ARG A 264 -22.03 -0.11 -4.73
N TYR A 265 -20.70 0.04 -4.75
CA TYR A 265 -19.82 -0.65 -3.80
C TYR A 265 -20.17 -0.29 -2.35
N PHE A 266 -20.49 0.98 -2.09
CA PHE A 266 -20.88 1.49 -0.78
C PHE A 266 -22.33 1.14 -0.40
N ALA A 267 -23.10 0.58 -1.31
CA ALA A 267 -24.43 0.02 -1.03
C ALA A 267 -24.38 -1.46 -0.63
N SER A 268 -23.19 -2.08 -0.62
CA SER A 268 -23.03 -3.49 -0.26
C SER A 268 -23.14 -3.73 1.26
N THR A 269 -23.28 -4.99 1.65
CA THR A 269 -23.47 -5.41 3.05
C THR A 269 -22.35 -4.96 3.98
N ASP A 270 -21.13 -4.86 3.47
CA ASP A 270 -19.96 -4.43 4.27
C ASP A 270 -20.05 -2.97 4.72
N TRP A 271 -20.91 -2.18 4.08
CA TRP A 271 -21.06 -0.74 4.31
C TRP A 271 -22.40 -0.38 4.97
N GLN A 272 -23.19 -1.38 5.35
CA GLN A 272 -24.43 -1.16 6.09
C GLN A 272 -24.12 -0.73 7.52
N GLY A 273 -24.78 0.32 7.98
CA GLY A 273 -24.59 0.84 9.32
C GLY A 273 -25.44 2.09 9.58
N ASN A 274 -25.05 2.87 10.59
CA ASN A 274 -25.72 4.11 10.95
C ASN A 274 -25.42 5.26 9.97
N ILE A 275 -24.36 5.13 9.18
CA ILE A 275 -23.90 6.14 8.23
C ILE A 275 -24.32 5.69 6.83
N ASP A 276 -24.95 6.58 6.08
CA ASP A 276 -25.25 6.38 4.67
C ASP A 276 -24.02 6.73 3.83
N TYR A 277 -23.12 5.75 3.67
CA TYR A 277 -21.88 5.93 2.90
C TYR A 277 -22.12 6.19 1.42
N VAL A 278 -23.27 5.77 0.86
CA VAL A 278 -23.62 6.06 -0.53
C VAL A 278 -23.83 7.55 -0.71
N ASN A 279 -24.70 8.14 0.11
CA ASN A 279 -24.95 9.58 0.06
C ASN A 279 -23.71 10.39 0.45
N HIS A 280 -23.01 9.99 1.51
CA HIS A 280 -21.80 10.67 1.95
C HIS A 280 -20.74 10.75 0.85
N TYR A 281 -20.38 9.63 0.22
CA TYR A 281 -19.36 9.65 -0.84
C TYR A 281 -19.86 10.21 -2.17
N GLN A 282 -21.17 10.24 -2.40
CA GLN A 282 -21.75 10.98 -3.52
C GLN A 282 -21.59 12.50 -3.33
N GLU A 283 -21.78 13.01 -2.12
CA GLU A 283 -21.51 14.42 -1.80
C GLU A 283 -20.03 14.77 -1.97
N VAL A 284 -19.12 13.91 -1.49
CA VAL A 284 -17.67 14.05 -1.70
C VAL A 284 -17.33 14.12 -3.19
N LEU A 285 -17.88 13.21 -4.00
CA LEU A 285 -17.67 13.20 -5.46
C LEU A 285 -18.14 14.51 -6.11
N ASN A 286 -19.34 14.97 -5.78
CA ASN A 286 -19.88 16.21 -6.35
C ASN A 286 -19.03 17.42 -5.95
N ARG A 287 -18.63 17.49 -4.68
CA ARG A 287 -17.78 18.57 -4.15
C ARG A 287 -16.45 18.65 -4.89
N GLU A 288 -15.73 17.52 -5.03
CA GLU A 288 -14.46 17.51 -5.73
C GLU A 288 -14.64 17.75 -7.24
N PHE A 289 -15.69 17.23 -7.85
CA PHE A 289 -16.00 17.50 -9.26
C PHE A 289 -16.22 19.00 -9.51
N ASP A 290 -17.01 19.67 -8.67
CA ASP A 290 -17.23 21.12 -8.77
C ASP A 290 -15.95 21.92 -8.52
N ARG A 291 -15.09 21.46 -7.60
CA ARG A 291 -13.77 22.06 -7.35
C ARG A 291 -12.88 22.00 -8.59
N TYR A 292 -12.73 20.81 -9.17
CA TYR A 292 -11.94 20.61 -10.39
C TYR A 292 -12.52 21.38 -11.59
N ARG A 293 -13.85 21.40 -11.73
CA ARG A 293 -14.52 22.15 -12.79
C ARG A 293 -14.21 23.65 -12.71
N LYS A 294 -14.18 24.23 -11.51
CA LYS A 294 -13.82 25.65 -11.32
C LYS A 294 -12.35 25.91 -11.66
N MET A 295 -11.43 25.02 -11.28
CA MET A 295 -10.02 25.16 -11.62
C MET A 295 -9.80 25.24 -13.14
N LEU A 296 -10.46 24.37 -13.90
CA LEU A 296 -10.39 24.40 -15.37
C LEU A 296 -10.91 25.70 -15.99
N THR A 297 -11.90 26.35 -15.37
CA THR A 297 -12.43 27.63 -15.87
C THR A 297 -11.53 28.82 -15.56
N TYR A 298 -10.70 28.75 -14.51
CA TYR A 298 -9.73 29.80 -14.20
C TYR A 298 -8.52 29.76 -15.15
N ASP A 299 -8.04 28.57 -15.52
CA ASP A 299 -6.92 28.42 -16.45
C ASP A 299 -7.24 28.91 -17.87
N THR A 300 -8.52 28.92 -18.28
CA THR A 300 -8.95 29.46 -19.58
C THR A 300 -9.01 30.98 -19.66
N ASP A 301 -9.01 31.68 -18.53
CA ASP A 301 -9.05 33.15 -18.45
C ASP A 301 -7.65 33.78 -18.24
N ASP A 302 -6.59 32.97 -18.16
CA ASP A 302 -5.19 33.43 -18.10
C ASP A 302 -4.59 33.58 -19.53
N PRO A 303 -4.23 34.81 -19.97
CA PRO A 303 -3.66 35.06 -21.30
C PRO A 303 -2.36 34.28 -21.57
N ALA A 304 -1.65 33.81 -20.55
CA ALA A 304 -0.38 33.10 -20.70
C ALA A 304 -0.53 31.62 -21.12
N ALA A 305 -1.68 30.99 -20.87
CA ALA A 305 -1.92 29.58 -21.23
C ALA A 305 -2.20 29.39 -22.73
N LEU A 306 -2.58 30.45 -23.44
CA LEU A 306 -2.89 30.43 -24.87
C LEU A 306 -1.65 30.44 -25.78
N GLU A 307 -0.46 30.79 -25.27
CA GLU A 307 0.76 30.84 -26.09
C GLU A 307 1.48 29.48 -26.22
N THR A 308 1.17 28.49 -25.39
CA THR A 308 1.83 27.16 -25.46
C THR A 308 1.07 26.12 -26.29
N SER A 309 -0.10 26.46 -26.85
CA SER A 309 -0.87 25.56 -27.72
C SER A 309 -0.93 25.99 -29.20
N GLY A 310 -0.15 27.02 -29.59
CA GLY A 310 -0.21 27.64 -30.92
C GLY A 310 1.08 27.63 -31.75
N GLY A 311 2.06 26.78 -31.43
CA GLY A 311 3.25 26.61 -32.25
C GLY A 311 2.96 25.73 -33.45
N ALA A 312 2.80 26.35 -34.63
CA ALA A 312 2.73 25.64 -35.91
C ALA A 312 3.94 24.71 -36.05
N ILE A 313 3.67 23.42 -36.26
CA ILE A 313 4.68 22.45 -36.70
C ILE A 313 5.03 22.84 -38.14
N ASP A 314 6.20 23.44 -38.30
CA ASP A 314 6.85 23.59 -39.60
C ASP A 314 7.44 22.22 -39.95
N ASP A 315 6.76 21.51 -40.85
CA ASP A 315 7.26 20.29 -41.49
C ASP A 315 8.46 20.68 -42.37
N ASN A 316 9.65 20.82 -41.78
CA ASN A 316 10.97 20.62 -42.40
C ASN A 316 12.08 21.06 -41.42
N ASP A 317 12.65 20.11 -40.67
CA ASP A 317 14.10 20.07 -40.44
C ASP A 317 14.52 18.68 -39.89
N ASP A 318 15.30 17.98 -40.71
CA ASP A 318 16.07 16.78 -40.42
C ASP A 318 17.02 16.99 -39.23
N CYS A 319 17.23 15.99 -38.36
CA CYS A 319 18.54 15.73 -37.74
C CYS A 319 18.58 14.35 -37.03
N ASP A 320 19.38 13.46 -37.62
CA ASP A 320 19.90 12.21 -37.08
C ASP A 320 20.41 12.31 -35.63
N LEU A 321 19.95 11.41 -34.75
CA LEU A 321 20.65 11.05 -33.50
C LEU A 321 20.55 9.54 -33.21
N ASP A 322 20.87 8.72 -34.20
CA ASP A 322 21.35 7.34 -34.00
C ASP A 322 22.88 7.37 -33.87
N ALA A 323 23.42 7.62 -32.67
CA ALA A 323 24.77 7.20 -32.27
C ALA A 323 25.12 7.61 -30.82
N ALA A 324 24.79 6.76 -29.85
CA ALA A 324 25.55 6.70 -28.58
C ALA A 324 25.31 5.37 -27.85
N CYS A 325 25.69 4.26 -28.49
CA CYS A 325 25.94 2.97 -27.84
C CYS A 325 27.21 2.37 -28.43
N ALA A 326 28.36 2.89 -28.02
CA ALA A 326 29.65 2.19 -27.99
C ALA A 326 30.73 3.15 -27.49
N SER A 327 31.10 3.03 -26.20
CA SER A 327 32.47 3.15 -25.65
C SER A 327 32.43 2.83 -24.16
#